data_AF-A0A6G3MLE1-F1
#
_entry.id   AF-A0A6G3MLE1-F1
#
_cell.length_a   1.000
_cell.length_b   1.000
_cell.length_c   1.000
_cell.angle_alpha   90.00
_cell.angle_beta   90.00
_cell.angle_gamma   90.00
#
_symmetry.space_group_name_H-M   'P 1'
#
loop_
_entity.id
_entity.type
_entity.pdbx_description
1 polymer ?
#
loop_
_entity_poly.entity_id
_entity_poly.type
_entity_poly.pdbx_seq_one_letter_code
_entity_poly.pdbx_strand_id
1 'polypeptide(L)'
;MNYFFNRARNNQDCDHRQFKVTSEDNLDFCSNYVNTARYSFLSFFPLFICDQFGKLTNVYFLIIGLMEQIPGVSPVGRFVTLVPLSLVLFVSAIKEIVEDIKRRKSDIRMNSLKCEVFSRFWNRSTWGEITVGDIVRVSAGQTFPADLILIATSESSQCCYIQTASLDGE
;
A
#
# COMPACT_ATOMS: atom_id res chain seq x y z
N MET A 1 11.05 5.06 27.81
CA MET A 1 10.43 6.06 28.72
C MET A 1 9.10 5.47 29.20
N ASN A 2 8.95 5.18 30.50
CA ASN A 2 7.78 4.48 31.04
C ASN A 2 6.61 5.46 31.20
N TYR A 3 5.54 5.29 30.41
CA TYR A 3 4.32 6.07 30.59
C TYR A 3 3.40 5.35 31.59
N PHE A 4 3.30 5.91 32.80
CA PHE A 4 2.37 5.46 33.83
C PHE A 4 1.04 6.21 33.67
N PHE A 5 -0.04 5.50 33.32
CA PHE A 5 -1.38 6.05 33.31
C PHE A 5 -1.97 5.96 34.73
N ASN A 6 -1.83 7.03 35.52
CA ASN A 6 -2.36 7.07 36.88
C ASN A 6 -3.79 7.66 36.86
N ARG A 7 -4.81 6.80 36.86
CA ARG A 7 -6.20 7.21 37.07
C ARG A 7 -6.55 7.02 38.55
N ALA A 8 -6.61 8.12 39.29
CA ALA A 8 -7.08 8.11 40.67
C ALA A 8 -8.58 7.79 40.75
N ARG A 9 -8.93 6.57 41.20
CA ARG A 9 -10.08 6.31 42.09
C ARG A 9 -10.08 4.88 42.66
N ASN A 10 -10.07 4.83 43.99
CA ASN A 10 -10.37 3.77 44.96
C ASN A 10 -10.74 2.34 44.49
N ASN A 11 -9.92 1.41 44.99
CA ASN A 11 -10.25 0.14 45.67
C ASN A 11 -10.97 -0.96 44.86
N GLN A 12 -10.20 -1.79 44.16
CA GLN A 12 -10.27 -3.26 44.08
C GLN A 12 -9.27 -3.75 43.01
N ASP A 13 -8.55 -4.83 43.30
CA ASP A 13 -7.49 -5.43 42.47
C ASP A 13 -7.78 -5.35 40.96
N CYS A 14 -7.11 -4.41 40.29
CA CYS A 14 -7.09 -4.35 38.85
C CYS A 14 -5.74 -4.91 38.41
N ASP A 15 -5.74 -6.06 37.73
CA ASP A 15 -4.57 -6.54 36.99
C ASP A 15 -4.11 -5.45 36.03
N HIS A 16 -3.15 -4.63 36.47
CA HIS A 16 -2.54 -3.61 35.65
C HIS A 16 -1.70 -4.32 34.61
N ARG A 17 -2.18 -4.38 33.36
CA ARG A 17 -1.38 -4.83 32.23
C ARG A 17 -0.24 -3.84 32.03
N GLN A 18 0.95 -4.21 32.52
CA GLN A 18 2.17 -3.43 32.31
C GLN A 18 2.69 -3.70 30.90
N PHE A 19 2.47 -2.76 30.00
CA PHE A 19 3.05 -2.79 28.67
C PHE A 19 4.39 -2.05 28.70
N LYS A 20 5.49 -2.78 28.60
CA LYS A 20 6.82 -2.19 28.41
C LYS A 20 6.92 -1.76 26.95
N VAL A 21 6.58 -0.50 26.67
CA VAL A 21 6.85 0.11 25.36
C VAL A 21 8.37 0.10 25.17
N THR A 22 8.80 -0.64 24.15
CA THR A 22 10.16 -1.09 23.82
C THR A 22 11.29 -0.21 24.38
N SER A 23 12.17 -0.84 25.15
CA SER A 23 13.46 -0.30 25.56
C SER A 23 14.46 -0.48 24.42
N GLU A 24 14.96 0.62 23.84
CA GLU A 24 16.25 0.88 23.14
C GLU A 24 17.01 -0.25 22.40
N ASP A 25 16.40 -1.38 22.06
CA ASP A 25 16.95 -2.29 21.08
C ASP A 25 16.69 -1.66 19.71
N ASN A 26 17.76 -1.39 18.94
CA ASN A 26 17.73 -0.85 17.56
C ASN A 26 17.00 -1.82 16.61
N LEU A 27 15.70 -1.95 16.77
CA LEU A 27 14.82 -2.66 15.87
C LEU A 27 14.42 -1.68 14.76
N ASP A 28 15.02 -1.86 13.59
CA ASP A 28 14.67 -1.11 12.39
C ASP A 28 13.30 -1.62 11.91
N PHE A 29 12.25 -0.88 12.24
CA PHE A 29 10.88 -1.18 11.80
C PHE A 29 10.60 -0.54 10.45
N CYS A 30 9.78 -1.20 9.63
CA CYS A 30 9.29 -0.62 8.39
C CYS A 30 8.52 0.69 8.66
N SER A 31 8.65 1.65 7.74
CA SER A 31 7.83 2.86 7.73
C SER A 31 6.35 2.53 7.45
N ASN A 32 5.42 3.29 8.05
CA ASN A 32 3.99 3.22 7.73
C ASN A 32 3.62 3.89 6.40
N TYR A 33 4.61 4.28 5.59
CA TYR A 33 4.38 4.87 4.27
C TYR A 33 3.95 3.81 3.25
N VAL A 34 2.74 3.93 2.71
CA VAL A 34 2.23 3.02 1.68
C VAL A 34 2.68 3.48 0.29
N ASN A 35 3.29 2.56 -0.48
CA ASN A 35 3.62 2.77 -1.89
C ASN A 35 3.21 1.52 -2.71
N THR A 36 2.14 1.64 -3.47
CA THR A 36 1.62 0.60 -4.35
C THR A 36 1.97 0.81 -5.82
N ALA A 37 2.60 1.94 -6.14
CA ALA A 37 3.05 2.25 -7.49
C ALA A 37 4.27 1.40 -7.87
N ARG A 38 4.18 0.71 -9.01
CA ARG A 38 5.18 -0.28 -9.43
C ARG A 38 6.28 0.33 -10.28
N TYR A 39 5.99 1.36 -11.06
CA TYR A 39 6.92 1.91 -12.06
C TYR A 39 7.30 3.34 -11.77
N SER A 40 8.60 3.64 -11.69
CA SER A 40 9.10 5.00 -11.81
C SER A 40 9.09 5.42 -13.29
N PHE A 41 9.12 6.73 -13.57
CA PHE A 41 9.18 7.24 -14.95
C PHE A 41 10.31 6.61 -15.78
N LEU A 42 11.50 6.40 -15.18
CA LEU A 42 12.63 5.76 -15.85
C LEU A 42 12.55 4.23 -15.88
N SER A 43 11.95 3.61 -14.86
CA SER A 43 11.85 2.15 -14.80
C SER A 43 10.64 1.58 -15.55
N PHE A 44 9.67 2.43 -15.92
CA PHE A 44 8.46 2.00 -16.62
C PHE A 44 8.76 1.22 -17.89
N PHE A 45 9.50 1.82 -18.82
CA PHE A 45 9.72 1.20 -20.13
C PHE A 45 10.43 -0.17 -20.06
N PRO A 46 11.60 -0.31 -19.40
CA PRO A 46 12.28 -1.60 -19.35
C PRO A 46 11.45 -2.66 -18.61
N LEU A 47 10.81 -2.33 -17.48
CA LEU A 47 10.00 -3.30 -16.74
C LEU A 47 8.73 -3.69 -17.49
N PHE A 48 8.04 -2.72 -18.11
CA PHE A 48 6.84 -2.96 -18.90
C PHE A 48 7.12 -3.90 -20.08
N ILE A 49 8.23 -3.69 -20.80
CA ILE A 49 8.61 -4.55 -21.92
C ILE A 49 8.93 -5.97 -21.42
N CYS A 50 9.66 -6.11 -20.32
CA CYS A 50 9.89 -7.42 -19.70
C CYS A 50 8.58 -8.12 -19.30
N ASP A 51 7.63 -7.39 -18.69
CA ASP A 51 6.34 -7.94 -18.29
C ASP A 51 5.47 -8.33 -19.50
N GLN A 52 5.47 -7.53 -20.57
CA GLN A 52 4.68 -7.87 -21.76
C GLN A 52 5.28 -9.05 -22.51
N PHE A 53 6.59 -9.13 -22.66
CA PHE A 53 7.23 -10.29 -23.32
C PHE A 53 7.44 -11.48 -22.38
N GLY A 54 7.05 -11.40 -21.10
CA GLY A 54 6.84 -12.58 -20.26
C GLY A 54 5.61 -13.40 -20.68
N LYS A 55 4.68 -12.80 -21.44
CA LYS A 55 3.47 -13.47 -21.93
C LYS A 55 3.76 -14.21 -23.23
N LEU A 56 3.48 -15.51 -23.25
CA LEU A 56 3.71 -16.38 -24.41
C LEU A 56 3.10 -15.83 -25.71
N THR A 57 1.92 -15.21 -25.65
CA THR A 57 1.26 -14.58 -26.80
C THR A 57 2.12 -13.49 -27.44
N ASN A 58 2.70 -12.60 -26.64
CA ASN A 58 3.50 -11.49 -27.13
C ASN A 58 4.85 -11.99 -27.68
N VAL A 59 5.43 -13.02 -27.07
CA VAL A 59 6.65 -13.70 -27.58
C VAL A 59 6.38 -14.39 -28.91
N TYR A 60 5.25 -15.10 -29.04
CA TYR A 60 4.83 -15.74 -30.27
C TYR A 60 4.70 -14.73 -31.42
N PHE A 61 3.99 -13.62 -31.20
CA PHE A 61 3.85 -12.56 -32.20
C PHE A 61 5.17 -11.86 -32.50
N LEU A 62 6.06 -11.72 -31.52
CA LEU A 62 7.41 -11.17 -31.74
C LEU A 62 8.23 -12.07 -32.66
N ILE A 63 8.23 -13.38 -32.44
CA ILE A 63 8.97 -14.33 -33.28
C ILE A 63 8.45 -14.31 -34.72
N ILE A 64 7.12 -14.33 -34.90
CA ILE A 64 6.52 -14.23 -36.23
C ILE A 64 6.87 -12.92 -36.90
N GLY A 65 6.72 -11.80 -36.20
CA GLY A 65 7.06 -10.48 -36.73
C GLY A 65 8.52 -10.35 -37.15
N LEU A 66 9.44 -11.00 -36.43
CA LEU A 66 10.86 -11.07 -36.79
C LEU A 66 11.11 -11.98 -38.01
N MET A 67 10.45 -13.15 -38.08
CA MET A 67 10.56 -14.04 -39.23
C MET A 67 10.08 -13.37 -40.52
N GLU A 68 9.01 -12.57 -40.45
CA GLU A 68 8.46 -11.85 -41.61
C GLU A 68 9.30 -10.65 -42.08
N GLN A 69 10.28 -10.19 -41.30
CA GLN A 69 11.23 -9.17 -41.77
C GLN A 69 12.22 -9.72 -42.80
N ILE A 70 12.40 -11.04 -42.86
CA ILE A 70 13.32 -11.66 -43.80
C ILE A 70 12.74 -11.52 -45.23
N PRO A 71 13.48 -10.91 -46.17
CA PRO A 71 12.99 -10.77 -47.54
C PRO A 71 12.87 -12.15 -48.21
N GLY A 72 11.74 -12.41 -48.88
CA GLY A 72 11.50 -13.64 -49.65
C GLY A 72 10.83 -14.78 -48.89
N VAL A 73 10.67 -14.70 -47.56
CA VAL A 73 9.90 -15.68 -46.78
C VAL A 73 8.49 -15.20 -46.43
N SER A 74 8.24 -13.89 -46.44
CA SER A 74 6.93 -13.33 -46.12
C SER A 74 6.04 -13.24 -47.37
N PRO A 75 4.89 -13.93 -47.42
CA PRO A 75 3.90 -13.79 -48.48
C PRO A 75 3.03 -12.53 -48.32
N VAL A 76 3.11 -11.85 -47.17
CA VAL A 76 2.35 -10.66 -46.80
C VAL A 76 3.32 -9.50 -46.50
N GLY A 77 2.93 -8.24 -46.67
CA GLY A 77 3.82 -7.09 -46.46
C GLY A 77 4.48 -7.06 -45.07
N ARG A 78 5.76 -6.66 -44.99
CA ARG A 78 6.63 -6.72 -43.78
C ARG A 78 6.05 -6.08 -42.51
N PHE A 79 5.10 -5.17 -42.64
CA PHE A 79 4.53 -4.42 -41.50
C PHE A 79 3.19 -4.98 -41.01
N VAL A 80 2.57 -5.91 -41.74
CA VAL A 80 1.19 -6.34 -41.48
C VAL A 80 1.06 -7.05 -40.12
N THR A 81 2.09 -7.75 -39.65
CA THR A 81 2.11 -8.39 -38.32
C THR A 81 2.63 -7.51 -37.19
N LEU A 82 3.54 -6.58 -37.48
CA LEU A 82 4.06 -5.64 -36.49
C LEU A 82 3.01 -4.59 -36.07
N VAL A 83 2.14 -4.17 -37.00
CA VAL A 83 1.13 -3.15 -36.72
C VAL A 83 0.16 -3.60 -35.61
N PRO A 84 -0.50 -4.78 -35.68
CA PRO A 84 -1.36 -5.27 -34.61
C PRO A 84 -0.64 -5.44 -33.27
N LEU A 85 0.58 -5.99 -33.28
CA LEU A 85 1.38 -6.19 -32.07
C LEU A 85 1.71 -4.85 -31.40
N SER A 86 2.20 -3.87 -32.17
CA SER A 86 2.53 -2.53 -31.66
C SER A 86 1.30 -1.82 -31.10
N LEU A 87 0.14 -1.94 -31.74
CA LEU A 87 -1.11 -1.35 -31.26
C LEU A 87 -1.53 -1.94 -29.91
N VAL A 88 -1.49 -3.27 -29.77
CA VAL A 88 -1.85 -3.95 -28.51
C VAL A 88 -0.89 -3.59 -27.39
N LEU A 89 0.42 -3.57 -27.66
CA LEU A 89 1.43 -3.15 -26.68
C LEU A 89 1.25 -1.68 -26.28
N PHE A 90 0.94 -0.81 -27.23
CA PHE A 90 0.70 0.61 -26.98
C PHE A 90 -0.53 0.85 -26.09
N VAL A 91 -1.67 0.23 -26.40
CA VAL A 91 -2.88 0.33 -25.57
C VAL A 91 -2.61 -0.25 -24.17
N SER A 92 -1.88 -1.36 -24.09
CA SER A 92 -1.49 -1.95 -22.81
C SER A 92 -0.59 -1.01 -21.99
N ALA A 93 0.35 -0.31 -22.64
CA ALA A 93 1.23 0.66 -21.98
C ALA A 93 0.43 1.83 -21.42
N ILE A 94 -0.51 2.40 -22.20
CA ILE A 94 -1.37 3.49 -21.74
C ILE A 94 -2.18 3.05 -20.52
N LYS A 95 -2.81 1.87 -20.59
CA LYS A 95 -3.60 1.32 -19.49
C LYS A 95 -2.76 1.22 -18.22
N GLU A 96 -1.56 0.63 -18.31
CA GLU A 96 -0.66 0.46 -17.18
C GLU A 96 -0.25 1.81 -16.56
N ILE A 97 0.07 2.81 -17.40
CA ILE A 97 0.41 4.16 -16.94
C ILE A 97 -0.76 4.80 -16.20
N VAL A 98 -1.96 4.74 -16.76
CA VAL A 98 -3.16 5.32 -16.14
C VAL A 98 -3.46 4.65 -14.80
N GLU A 99 -3.34 3.33 -14.73
CA GLU A 99 -3.50 2.56 -13.49
C GLU A 99 -2.45 2.92 -12.44
N ASP A 100 -1.18 3.05 -12.83
CA ASP A 100 -0.10 3.42 -11.90
C ASP A 100 -0.27 4.85 -11.37
N ILE A 101 -0.69 5.81 -12.21
CA ILE A 101 -1.04 7.18 -11.76
C ILE A 101 -2.20 7.15 -10.76
N LYS A 102 -3.22 6.33 -11.02
CA LYS A 102 -4.35 6.17 -10.10
C LYS A 102 -3.90 5.61 -8.76
N ARG A 103 -3.00 4.61 -8.75
CA ARG A 103 -2.39 4.05 -7.53
C ARG A 103 -1.63 5.11 -6.75
N ARG A 104 -0.76 5.88 -7.42
CA ARG A 104 -0.01 6.99 -6.79
C ARG A 104 -0.92 8.01 -6.12
N LYS A 105 -2.00 8.42 -6.79
CA LYS A 105 -2.97 9.35 -6.23
C LYS A 105 -3.66 8.77 -4.99
N SER A 106 -3.98 7.47 -5.02
CA SER A 106 -4.56 6.75 -3.88
C SER A 106 -3.58 6.70 -2.71
N ASP A 107 -2.32 6.35 -2.95
CA ASP A 107 -1.27 6.27 -1.94
C ASP A 107 -1.04 7.62 -1.26
N ILE A 108 -0.92 8.71 -2.05
CA ILE A 108 -0.78 10.07 -1.52
C ILE A 108 -1.96 10.42 -0.61
N ARG A 109 -3.19 10.07 -1.04
CA ARG A 109 -4.38 10.31 -0.23
C ARG A 109 -4.30 9.55 1.09
N MET A 110 -4.00 8.25 1.07
CA MET A 110 -3.91 7.43 2.28
C MET A 110 -2.82 7.93 3.23
N ASN A 111 -1.61 8.15 2.72
CA ASN A 111 -0.49 8.63 3.53
C ASN A 111 -0.73 10.01 4.14
N SER A 112 -1.55 10.86 3.51
CA SER A 112 -1.90 12.20 4.00
C SER A 112 -3.05 12.24 5.01
N LEU A 113 -3.76 11.12 5.22
CA LEU A 113 -4.82 11.03 6.22
C LEU A 113 -4.26 11.36 7.60
N LYS A 114 -5.08 12.00 8.44
CA LYS A 114 -4.66 12.47 9.76
C LYS A 114 -5.13 11.52 10.85
N CYS A 115 -4.31 11.35 11.87
CA CYS A 115 -4.65 10.64 13.10
C CYS A 115 -4.13 11.41 14.32
N GLU A 116 -4.70 11.12 15.50
CA GLU A 116 -4.20 11.67 16.76
C GLU A 116 -3.16 10.71 17.36
N VAL A 117 -1.95 11.20 17.60
CA VAL A 117 -0.85 10.47 18.22
C VAL A 117 -0.54 11.09 19.58
N PHE A 118 -0.38 10.26 20.60
CA PHE A 118 -0.02 10.68 21.94
C PHE A 118 1.50 10.62 22.14
N SER A 119 2.07 11.78 22.45
CA SER A 119 3.46 11.89 22.90
C SER A 119 3.47 12.44 24.33
N ARG A 120 3.55 13.77 24.50
CA ARG A 120 3.24 14.46 25.78
C ARG A 120 1.81 14.98 25.83
N PHE A 121 1.28 15.31 24.65
CA PHE A 121 -0.09 15.76 24.40
C PHE A 121 -0.58 15.08 23.12
N TRP A 122 -1.88 15.16 22.86
CA TRP A 122 -2.48 14.66 21.62
C TRP A 122 -2.13 15.60 20.47
N ASN A 123 -1.38 15.10 19.50
CA ASN A 123 -0.97 15.84 18.31
C ASN A 123 -1.54 15.19 17.06
N ARG A 124 -1.75 15.98 16.00
CA ARG A 124 -2.14 15.44 14.70
C ARG A 124 -0.91 15.03 13.92
N SER A 125 -0.83 13.76 13.52
CA SER A 125 0.17 13.22 12.61
C SER A 125 -0.47 12.77 11.30
N THR A 126 0.33 12.60 10.24
CA THR A 126 -0.12 11.89 9.03
C THR A 126 0.06 10.39 9.17
N TRP A 127 -0.71 9.60 8.44
CA TRP A 127 -0.58 8.13 8.45
C TRP A 127 0.82 7.68 8.05
N GLY A 128 1.44 8.30 7.05
CA GLY A 128 2.80 7.95 6.61
C GLY A 128 3.90 8.25 7.63
N GLU A 129 3.63 9.06 8.65
CA GLU A 129 4.58 9.47 9.69
C GLU A 129 4.44 8.66 11.00
N ILE A 130 3.44 7.78 11.11
CA ILE A 130 3.25 6.93 12.30
C ILE A 130 4.38 5.91 12.38
N THR A 131 4.88 5.68 13.59
CA THR A 131 5.95 4.73 13.88
C THR A 131 5.49 3.67 14.89
N VAL A 132 6.17 2.52 14.89
CA VAL A 132 5.89 1.44 15.86
C VAL A 132 6.15 1.94 17.28
N GLY A 133 5.15 1.79 18.14
CA GLY A 133 5.19 2.27 19.53
C GLY A 133 4.40 3.56 19.76
N ASP A 134 3.93 4.22 18.71
CA ASP A 134 3.02 5.35 18.83
C ASP A 134 1.66 4.93 19.39
N ILE A 135 1.18 5.70 20.37
CA ILE A 135 -0.17 5.52 20.91
C ILE A 135 -1.11 6.39 20.08
N VAL A 136 -2.01 5.75 19.34
CA VAL A 136 -2.97 6.45 18.49
C VAL A 136 -4.36 6.45 19.10
N ARG A 137 -5.12 7.53 18.87
CA ARG A 137 -6.56 7.58 19.15
C ARG A 137 -7.33 7.53 17.83
N VAL A 138 -8.27 6.59 17.76
CA VAL A 138 -9.19 6.43 16.64
C VAL A 138 -10.60 6.79 17.11
N SER A 139 -11.28 7.66 16.38
CA SER A 139 -12.65 8.06 16.68
C SER A 139 -13.66 7.18 15.94
N ALA A 140 -14.90 7.14 16.42
CA ALA A 140 -15.97 6.41 15.73
C ALA A 140 -16.14 6.87 14.27
N GLY A 141 -16.30 5.91 13.36
CA GLY A 141 -16.43 6.17 11.91
C GLY A 141 -15.11 6.48 11.19
N GLN A 142 -13.96 6.43 11.87
CA GLN A 142 -12.65 6.55 11.24
C GLN A 142 -12.07 5.18 10.90
N THR A 143 -11.34 5.12 9.80
CA THR A 143 -10.55 3.94 9.41
C THR A 143 -9.27 3.84 10.23
N PHE A 144 -8.76 2.62 10.38
CA PHE A 144 -7.52 2.37 11.11
C PHE A 144 -6.30 2.75 10.27
N PRO A 145 -5.30 3.42 10.87
CA PRO A 145 -4.09 3.87 10.16
C PRO A 145 -3.01 2.80 10.00
N ALA A 146 -3.08 1.74 10.81
CA ALA A 146 -2.16 0.61 10.87
C ALA A 146 -2.82 -0.53 11.67
N ASP A 147 -2.12 -1.65 11.84
CA ASP A 147 -2.52 -2.70 12.77
C ASP A 147 -2.33 -2.22 14.21
N LEU A 148 -3.41 -2.23 15.00
CA LEU A 148 -3.43 -1.67 16.35
C LEU A 148 -3.77 -2.72 17.41
N ILE A 149 -3.20 -2.55 18.60
CA ILE A 149 -3.62 -3.26 19.80
C ILE A 149 -4.54 -2.33 20.61
N LEU A 150 -5.74 -2.80 20.96
CA LEU A 150 -6.68 -2.04 21.77
C LEU A 150 -6.19 -1.95 23.22
N ILE A 151 -5.88 -0.73 23.67
CA ILE A 151 -5.43 -0.46 25.05
C ILE A 151 -6.58 0.06 25.92
N ALA A 152 -7.42 0.94 25.37
CA ALA A 152 -8.54 1.55 26.09
C ALA A 152 -9.67 1.89 25.12
N THR A 153 -10.90 1.83 25.62
CA THR A 153 -12.11 2.26 24.91
C THR A 153 -12.86 3.31 25.73
N SER A 154 -13.66 4.14 25.05
CA SER A 154 -14.56 5.10 25.70
C SER A 154 -15.87 4.45 26.18
N GLU A 155 -16.13 3.22 25.74
CA GLU A 155 -17.35 2.48 25.99
C GLU A 155 -17.30 1.76 27.35
N SER A 156 -18.41 1.78 28.08
CA SER A 156 -18.45 1.32 29.48
C SER A 156 -18.36 -0.19 29.65
N SER A 157 -18.78 -0.98 28.65
CA SER A 157 -18.64 -2.45 28.67
C SER A 157 -17.24 -2.93 28.28
N GLN A 158 -16.27 -2.02 28.15
CA GLN A 158 -14.89 -2.30 27.76
C GLN A 158 -14.78 -3.00 26.40
N CYS A 159 -15.80 -2.85 25.56
CA CYS A 159 -15.87 -3.41 24.23
C CYS A 159 -15.55 -2.35 23.17
N CYS A 160 -15.06 -2.80 22.02
CA CYS A 160 -14.88 -1.98 20.83
C CYS A 160 -15.52 -2.71 19.65
N TYR A 161 -16.38 -2.01 18.92
CA TYR A 161 -17.01 -2.54 17.73
C TYR A 161 -16.23 -2.08 16.51
N ILE A 162 -15.82 -3.03 15.68
CA ILE A 162 -15.12 -2.76 14.42
C ILE A 162 -16.01 -3.21 13.27
N GLN A 163 -15.98 -2.46 12.17
CA GLN A 163 -16.59 -2.87 10.92
C GLN A 163 -15.48 -3.30 9.97
N THR A 164 -15.50 -4.58 9.55
CA THR A 164 -14.50 -5.16 8.65
C THR A 164 -14.96 -5.20 7.20
N ALA A 165 -16.06 -4.53 6.84
CA ALA A 165 -16.59 -4.46 5.48
C ALA A 165 -15.56 -4.09 4.39
N SER A 166 -14.53 -3.32 4.74
CA SER A 166 -13.45 -2.96 3.81
C SER A 166 -12.38 -4.04 3.62
N LEU A 167 -12.31 -5.02 4.53
CA LEU A 167 -11.37 -6.15 4.49
C LEU A 167 -12.05 -7.43 4.01
N ASP A 168 -13.24 -7.72 4.54
CA ASP A 168 -13.91 -9.02 4.34
C ASP A 168 -15.17 -8.94 3.47
N GLY A 169 -15.65 -7.73 3.16
CA GLY A 169 -16.83 -7.52 2.32
C GLY A 169 -18.18 -7.85 2.98
N GLU A 170 -18.19 -8.15 4.29
CA GLU A 170 -19.38 -8.37 5.13
C GLU A 170 -19.87 -7.10 5.85
#